data_AF-A0A7C9VT01-F1
#
_entry.id   AF-A0A7C9VT01-F1
#
_cell.length_a   1.000
_cell.length_b   1.000
_cell.length_c   1.000
_cell.angle_alpha   90.00
_cell.angle_beta   90.00
_cell.angle_gamma   90.00
#
_symmetry.space_group_name_H-M   'P 1'
#
loop_
_entity.id
_entity.type
_entity.pdbx_description
1 polymer ?
#
loop_
_entity_poly.entity_id
_entity_poly.type
_entity_poly.pdbx_seq_one_letter_code
_entity_poly.pdbx_strand_id
1 'polypeptide(L)' 'ASTTHQQMNAEQLHVAGIGEELIRLSIGIEAAEDIIGDLGQALRFSQKA' A
#
# COMPACT_ATOMS: atom_id res chain seq x y z
N ALA A 1 0.05 -3.00 11.04
CA ALA A 1 -0.89 -2.42 10.05
C ALA A 1 -1.69 -1.28 10.68
N SER A 2 -1.58 -0.04 10.17
CA SER A 2 -2.11 1.17 10.84
C SER A 2 -3.57 1.52 10.48
N THR A 3 -4.20 0.79 9.57
CA THR A 3 -5.55 1.10 9.07
C THR A 3 -6.54 -0.04 9.35
N THR A 4 -6.85 -0.89 8.36
CA THR A 4 -7.93 -1.89 8.43
C THR A 4 -7.61 -3.10 9.28
N HIS A 5 -6.34 -3.30 9.68
CA HIS A 5 -5.92 -4.42 10.52
C HIS A 5 -5.25 -3.95 11.82
N GLN A 6 -5.57 -2.72 12.26
CA GLN A 6 -4.98 -2.11 13.46
C GLN A 6 -5.30 -2.86 14.77
N GLN A 7 -6.37 -3.67 14.78
CA GLN A 7 -6.79 -4.45 15.94
C GLN A 7 -6.04 -5.80 16.06
N MET A 8 -5.26 -6.18 15.04
CA MET A 8 -4.46 -7.41 15.05
C MET A 8 -3.09 -7.13 15.65
N ASN A 9 -2.61 -8.04 16.49
CA ASN A 9 -1.23 -7.99 16.98
C ASN A 9 -0.24 -8.45 15.88
N ALA A 10 1.06 -8.27 16.12
CA ALA A 10 2.11 -8.59 15.14
C ALA A 10 2.11 -10.08 14.71
N GLU A 11 1.82 -11.00 15.64
CA GLU A 11 1.76 -12.43 15.36
C GLU A 11 0.57 -12.78 14.44
N GLN A 12 -0.60 -12.20 14.72
CA GLN A 12 -1.81 -12.36 13.89
C GLN A 12 -1.62 -11.78 12.48
N LEU A 13 -0.96 -10.62 12.38
CA LEU A 13 -0.63 -10.02 11.08
C LEU A 13 0.33 -10.91 10.29
N HIS A 14 1.36 -11.46 10.95
CA HIS A 14 2.32 -12.35 10.33
C HIS A 14 1.66 -13.64 9.79
N VAL A 15 0.82 -14.30 10.60
CA VAL A 15 0.08 -15.52 10.19
C VAL A 15 -0.87 -15.24 9.03
N ALA A 16 -1.48 -14.04 8.99
CA ALA A 16 -2.35 -13.62 7.89
C ALA A 16 -1.59 -13.19 6.62
N GLY A 17 -0.25 -13.20 6.64
CA GLY A 17 0.58 -12.74 5.52
C GLY A 17 0.55 -11.22 5.31
N ILE A 18 0.15 -10.44 6.33
CA ILE A 18 0.06 -8.99 6.27
C ILE A 18 1.35 -8.40 6.86
N GLY A 19 2.27 -8.04 5.97
CA GLY A 19 3.47 -7.28 6.35
C GLY A 19 3.12 -5.89 6.88
N GLU A 20 3.96 -5.33 7.76
CA GLU A 20 3.75 -3.97 8.29
C GLU A 20 3.81 -2.90 7.19
N GLU A 21 4.65 -3.12 6.19
CA GLU A 21 4.85 -2.26 5.01
C GLU A 21 3.85 -2.55 3.88
N LEU A 22 2.86 -3.41 4.09
CA LEU A 22 1.90 -3.76 3.05
C LEU A 22 0.98 -2.57 2.72
N ILE A 23 1.08 -2.07 1.50
CA ILE A 23 0.15 -1.08 0.94
C ILE A 23 -0.87 -1.80 0.05
N ARG A 24 -2.16 -1.58 0.33
CA ARG A 24 -3.26 -2.10 -0.49
C ARG A 24 -3.82 -1.00 -1.37
N LEU A 25 -3.88 -1.23 -2.68
CA LEU A 25 -4.50 -0.33 -3.66
C LEU A 25 -5.84 -0.88 -4.15
N SER A 26 -6.87 -0.05 -4.19
CA SER A 26 -8.15 -0.36 -4.86
C SER A 26 -8.19 0.46 -6.14
N ILE A 27 -8.08 -0.21 -7.29
CA ILE A 27 -8.05 0.46 -8.60
C ILE A 27 -9.48 0.83 -9.01
N GLY A 28 -9.69 2.09 -9.37
CA GLY A 28 -10.96 2.60 -9.87
C GLY A 28 -11.14 2.37 -11.38
N ILE A 29 -11.89 3.26 -12.01
CA ILE A 29 -12.21 3.21 -13.46
C ILE A 29 -11.59 4.38 -14.25
N GLU A 30 -10.61 5.05 -13.66
CA GLU A 30 -9.86 6.15 -14.28
C GLU A 30 -9.01 5.66 -15.46
N ALA A 31 -8.45 6.61 -16.22
CA ALA A 31 -7.51 6.27 -17.27
C ALA A 31 -6.26 5.60 -16.68
N ALA A 32 -5.81 4.51 -17.30
CA ALA A 32 -4.69 3.72 -16.79
C ALA A 32 -3.40 4.55 -16.74
N GLU A 33 -3.21 5.45 -17.71
CA GLU A 33 -2.03 6.31 -17.81
C GLU A 33 -1.92 7.26 -16.62
N ASP A 34 -3.05 7.79 -16.13
CA ASP A 34 -3.09 8.70 -14.99
C ASP A 34 -2.71 7.96 -13.70
N ILE A 35 -3.30 6.77 -13.46
CA ILE A 35 -2.98 5.93 -12.30
C ILE A 35 -1.50 5.54 -12.29
N ILE A 36 -0.96 5.12 -13.44
CA ILE A 36 0.45 4.76 -13.58
C ILE A 36 1.35 5.99 -13.37
N GLY A 37 0.96 7.15 -13.90
CA GLY A 37 1.67 8.41 -13.73
C GLY A 37 1.78 8.83 -12.26
N ASP A 38 0.67 8.78 -11.54
CA ASP A 38 0.57 9.12 -10.12
C ASP A 38 1.40 8.18 -9.25
N LEU A 39 1.27 6.86 -9.44
CA LEU A 39 2.09 5.87 -8.74
C LEU A 39 3.57 6.04 -9.06
N GLY A 40 3.91 6.33 -10.30
CA GLY A 40 5.27 6.63 -10.72
C GLY A 40 5.85 7.85 -10.00
N GLN A 41 5.06 8.92 -9.83
CA GLN A 41 5.47 10.10 -9.07
C GLN A 41 5.68 9.77 -7.59
N ALA A 42 4.73 9.08 -6.97
CA ALA A 42 4.79 8.72 -5.55
C ALA A 42 6.00 7.82 -5.23
N LEU A 43 6.26 6.80 -6.07
CA LEU A 43 7.41 5.91 -5.89
C LEU A 43 8.75 6.65 -6.05
N ARG A 44 8.87 7.57 -7.01
CA ARG A 44 10.07 8.40 -7.16
C ARG A 44 10.30 9.29 -5.93
N PHE A 45 9.24 9.83 -5.35
CA PHE A 45 9.33 10.64 -4.13
C PHE A 45 9.77 9.79 -2.94
N SER A 46 9.19 8.60 -2.78
CA SER A 46 9.52 7.66 -1.70
C SER A 46 10.97 7.16 -1.72
N GLN A 47 11.64 7.19 -2.89
CA GLN A 47 13.02 6.72 -3.05
C GLN A 47 14.07 7.82 -2.86
N LYS A 48 13.68 9.10 -2.80
CA LYS A 48 14.60 10.20 -2.52
C LYS A 48 14.91 10.23 -1.02
N ALA A 49 16.01 9.57 -0.64
CA ALA A 49 16.65 9.68 0.67
C ALA A 49 17.46 10.97 0.79
#